data_AF-T1JY10-F1
#
_entry.id   AF-T1JY10-F1
#
_cell.length_a   1.000
_cell.length_b   1.000
_cell.length_c   1.000
_cell.angle_alpha   90.00
_cell.angle_beta   90.00
_cell.angle_gamma   90.00
#
_symmetry.space_group_name_H-M   'P 1'
#
loop_
_entity.id
_entity.type
_entity.pdbx_description
1 polymer ?
#
loop_
_entity_poly.entity_id
_entity_poly.type
_entity_poly.pdbx_seq_one_letter_code
_entity_poly.pdbx_strand_id
1 'polypeptide(L)'
;MKIPILSLFVALDFIKLISAIVTSSGLGIGLGVICIIVDGVMLVAIIQEWEVVITIGRVALLIVIVISVIAIFIKDIDMDDDGSDPETKRDSSIPRGISFGFTLATCGFLFFRIGDYVEEMERTSIA
;
A
#
# COMPACT_ATOMS: atom_id res chain seq x y z
N MET A 1 13.30 14.05 10.30
CA MET A 1 12.70 12.98 11.12
C MET A 1 11.74 12.10 10.28
N LYS A 2 12.23 11.50 9.16
CA LYS A 2 11.40 10.83 8.13
C LYS A 2 11.39 9.28 8.23
N ILE A 3 12.43 8.70 8.86
CA ILE A 3 12.63 7.25 9.10
C ILE A 3 11.55 6.55 9.95
N PRO A 4 11.00 7.14 11.05
CA PRO A 4 10.09 6.40 11.92
C PRO A 4 8.76 6.05 11.23
N ILE A 5 8.34 6.86 10.26
CA ILE A 5 7.10 6.64 9.50
C ILE A 5 7.23 5.41 8.62
N LEU A 6 8.32 5.28 7.85
CA LEU A 6 8.54 4.10 6.99
C LEU A 6 8.71 2.81 7.80
N SER A 7 9.32 2.89 8.99
CA SER A 7 9.38 1.73 9.89
C SER A 7 8.01 1.28 10.40
N LEU A 8 7.07 2.23 10.58
CA LEU A 8 5.69 1.92 10.95
C LEU A 8 4.96 1.16 9.84
N PHE A 9 5.27 1.47 8.57
CA PHE A 9 4.69 0.77 7.42
C PHE A 9 5.17 -0.68 7.30
N VAL A 10 6.48 -0.89 7.44
CA VAL A 10 7.06 -2.24 7.54
C VAL A 10 6.39 -3.04 8.67
N ALA A 11 6.15 -2.40 9.82
CA ALA A 11 5.45 -3.03 10.94
C ALA A 11 3.97 -3.35 10.63
N LEU A 12 3.27 -2.45 9.94
CA LEU A 12 1.88 -2.66 9.52
C LEU A 12 1.76 -3.80 8.51
N ASP A 13 2.68 -3.93 7.57
CA ASP A 13 2.70 -5.02 6.61
C ASP A 13 3.05 -6.37 7.26
N PHE A 14 3.88 -6.35 8.30
CA PHE A 14 4.05 -7.51 9.18
C PHE A 14 2.74 -7.93 9.86
N ILE A 15 1.97 -6.97 10.39
CA ILE A 15 0.66 -7.25 11.01
C ILE A 15 -0.32 -7.82 9.97
N LYS A 16 -0.36 -7.26 8.76
CA LYS A 16 -1.19 -7.78 7.67
C LYS A 16 -0.77 -9.20 7.26
N LEU A 17 0.53 -9.48 7.18
CA LEU A 17 1.04 -10.82 6.89
C LEU A 17 0.61 -11.82 7.98
N ILE A 18 0.74 -11.46 9.26
CA ILE A 18 0.27 -12.29 10.37
C ILE A 18 -1.24 -12.55 10.26
N SER A 19 -2.03 -11.52 9.97
CA SER A 19 -3.48 -11.66 9.76
C SER A 19 -3.81 -12.58 8.58
N ALA A 20 -3.07 -12.49 7.47
CA ALA A 20 -3.24 -13.35 6.31
C ALA A 20 -2.89 -14.83 6.61
N ILE A 21 -1.85 -15.06 7.43
CA ILE A 21 -1.48 -16.39 7.91
C ILE A 21 -2.60 -16.98 8.79
N VAL A 22 -3.11 -16.20 9.76
CA VAL A 22 -4.19 -16.64 10.65
C VAL A 22 -5.47 -16.98 9.88
N THR A 23 -5.74 -16.25 8.79
CA THR A 23 -6.91 -16.47 7.92
C THR A 23 -6.68 -17.52 6.83
N SER A 24 -5.51 -18.17 6.79
CA SER A 24 -5.14 -19.19 5.79
C SER A 24 -5.32 -18.75 4.33
N SER A 25 -5.23 -17.44 4.06
CA SER A 25 -5.39 -16.89 2.72
C SER A 25 -4.07 -16.96 1.96
N GLY A 26 -3.90 -17.97 1.10
CA GLY A 26 -2.67 -18.15 0.30
C GLY A 26 -2.30 -16.92 -0.54
N LEU A 27 -3.30 -16.26 -1.13
CA LEU A 27 -3.13 -14.98 -1.83
C LEU A 27 -2.68 -13.85 -0.89
N GLY A 28 -3.26 -13.78 0.32
CA GLY A 28 -2.88 -12.79 1.32
C GLY A 28 -1.45 -12.99 1.84
N ILE A 29 -1.01 -14.24 1.99
CA ILE A 29 0.36 -14.58 2.40
C ILE A 29 1.35 -14.16 1.31
N GLY A 30 1.09 -14.54 0.05
CA GLY A 30 1.96 -14.20 -1.08
C GLY A 30 2.10 -12.68 -1.25
N LEU A 31 0.99 -11.95 -1.22
CA LEU A 31 0.99 -10.48 -1.29
C LEU A 31 1.69 -9.86 -0.07
N GLY A 32 1.45 -10.37 1.14
CA GLY A 32 2.08 -9.85 2.35
C GLY A 32 3.61 -9.98 2.33
N VAL A 33 4.14 -11.10 1.85
CA VAL A 33 5.60 -11.30 1.71
C VAL A 33 6.18 -10.33 0.68
N ILE A 34 5.53 -10.16 -0.46
CA ILE A 34 5.99 -9.22 -1.50
C ILE A 34 6.00 -7.79 -0.96
N CYS A 35 4.95 -7.36 -0.25
CA CYS A 35 4.88 -6.03 0.34
C CYS A 35 6.02 -5.78 1.34
N ILE A 36 6.31 -6.73 2.23
CA ILE A 36 7.42 -6.61 3.20
C ILE A 36 8.77 -6.47 2.48
N ILE A 37 9.00 -7.22 1.41
CA ILE A 37 10.24 -7.13 0.63
C ILE A 37 10.35 -5.74 -0.02
N VAL A 38 9.27 -5.27 -0.64
CA VAL A 38 9.24 -3.95 -1.30
C VAL A 38 9.49 -2.84 -0.27
N ASP A 39 8.79 -2.86 0.86
CA ASP A 39 8.96 -1.87 1.93
C ASP A 39 10.37 -1.91 2.52
N GLY A 40 10.95 -3.10 2.70
CA GLY A 40 12.31 -3.29 3.17
C GLY A 40 13.35 -2.73 2.19
N VAL A 41 13.21 -3.02 0.89
CA VAL A 41 14.07 -2.46 -0.17
C VAL A 41 13.96 -0.94 -0.19
N MET A 42 12.75 -0.40 -0.05
CA MET A 42 12.51 1.04 -0.09
C MET A 42 13.08 1.74 1.16
N LEU A 43 13.00 1.10 2.34
CA LEU A 43 13.64 1.58 3.56
C LEU A 43 15.16 1.64 3.42
N VAL A 44 15.77 0.59 2.88
CA VAL A 44 17.23 0.55 2.62
C VAL A 44 17.62 1.62 1.61
N ALA A 45 16.85 1.78 0.53
CA ALA A 45 17.08 2.82 -0.47
C ALA A 45 17.06 4.22 0.14
N ILE A 46 16.18 4.48 1.10
CA ILE A 46 16.13 5.76 1.82
C ILE A 46 17.31 5.94 2.77
N ILE A 47 17.75 4.88 3.47
CA ILE A 47 18.92 4.94 4.35
C ILE A 47 20.21 5.19 3.55
N GLN A 48 20.32 4.59 2.36
CA GLN A 48 21.49 4.74 1.49
C GLN A 48 21.35 5.88 0.46
N GLU A 49 20.27 6.66 0.51
CA GLU A 49 20.01 7.80 -0.39
C GLU A 49 20.03 7.41 -1.89
N TRP A 50 19.55 6.21 -2.22
CA TRP A 50 19.48 5.70 -3.60
C TRP A 50 18.30 6.33 -4.37
N GLU A 51 18.53 7.53 -4.88
CA GLU A 51 17.55 8.37 -5.57
C GLU A 51 16.77 7.64 -6.68
N VAL A 52 17.47 6.86 -7.51
CA VAL A 52 16.86 6.06 -8.59
C VAL A 52 15.87 5.03 -8.05
N VAL A 53 16.23 4.31 -7.00
CA VAL A 53 15.40 3.26 -6.41
C VAL A 53 14.17 3.87 -5.72
N ILE A 54 14.34 5.01 -5.07
CA ILE A 54 13.25 5.74 -4.42
C ILE A 54 12.26 6.27 -5.47
N THR A 55 12.76 6.75 -6.60
CA THR A 55 11.95 7.23 -7.71
C THR A 55 11.13 6.10 -8.33
N ILE A 56 11.76 4.94 -8.57
CA ILE A 56 11.07 3.73 -9.05
C ILE A 56 10.01 3.28 -8.03
N GLY A 57 10.33 3.29 -6.73
CA GLY A 57 9.39 2.95 -5.66
C GLY A 57 8.18 3.88 -5.62
N ARG A 58 8.37 5.18 -5.87
CA ARG A 58 7.29 6.15 -5.98
C ARG A 58 6.36 5.87 -7.16
N VAL A 59 6.92 5.49 -8.31
CA VAL A 59 6.13 5.07 -9.48
C VAL A 59 5.35 3.79 -9.19
N ALA A 60 5.96 2.80 -8.51
CA ALA A 60 5.29 1.58 -8.10
C ALA A 60 4.11 1.87 -7.14
N LEU A 61 4.28 2.77 -6.17
CA LEU A 61 3.20 3.21 -5.28
C LEU A 61 2.06 3.88 -6.05
N LEU A 62 2.37 4.72 -7.04
CA LEU A 62 1.35 5.34 -7.91
C LEU A 62 0.53 4.26 -8.64
N ILE A 63 1.20 3.26 -9.20
CA ILE A 63 0.54 2.14 -9.90
C ILE A 63 -0.39 1.38 -8.93
N VAL A 64 0.08 1.09 -7.72
CA VAL A 64 -0.73 0.42 -6.68
C VAL A 64 -1.96 1.25 -6.33
N ILE A 65 -1.83 2.57 -6.18
CA ILE A 65 -2.96 3.47 -5.93
C ILE A 65 -3.97 3.40 -7.07
N VAL A 66 -3.52 3.49 -8.33
CA VAL A 66 -4.38 3.45 -9.51
C VAL A 66 -5.11 2.11 -9.62
N ILE A 67 -4.40 1.00 -9.46
CA ILE A 67 -5.00 -0.34 -9.49
C ILE A 67 -6.01 -0.51 -8.34
N SER A 68 -5.70 0.00 -7.15
CA SER A 68 -6.61 -0.08 -6.00
C SER A 68 -7.90 0.68 -6.25
N VAL A 69 -7.84 1.85 -6.90
CA VAL A 69 -9.02 2.62 -7.29
C VAL A 69 -9.85 1.87 -8.34
N ILE A 70 -9.21 1.31 -9.38
CA ILE A 70 -9.89 0.52 -10.41
C ILE A 70 -10.59 -0.71 -9.80
N ALA A 71 -9.93 -1.39 -8.85
CA ALA A 71 -10.48 -2.56 -8.17
C ALA A 71 -11.75 -2.24 -7.36
N ILE A 72 -11.92 -1.01 -6.87
CA ILE A 72 -13.15 -0.56 -6.21
C ILE A 72 -14.28 -0.53 -7.24
N PHE A 73 -14.08 0.14 -8.37
CA PHE A 73 -15.10 0.24 -9.43
C PHE A 73 -15.52 -1.11 -9.99
N ILE A 74 -14.57 -2.03 -10.21
CA ILE A 74 -14.90 -3.38 -10.70
C ILE A 74 -15.73 -4.15 -9.67
N LYS A 75 -15.42 -4.02 -8.38
CA LYS A 75 -16.16 -4.73 -7.32
C LYS A 75 -17.55 -4.18 -7.08
N ASP A 76 -17.75 -2.87 -7.21
CA ASP A 76 -19.09 -2.27 -7.10
C ASP A 76 -20.00 -2.80 -8.22
N ILE A 77 -19.46 -2.98 -9.44
CA ILE A 77 -20.19 -3.57 -10.58
C ILE A 77 -20.53 -5.05 -10.33
N ASP A 78 -19.58 -5.84 -9.83
CA ASP A 78 -19.77 -7.28 -9.59
C ASP A 78 -20.75 -7.55 -8.42
N MET A 79 -20.74 -6.68 -7.40
CA MET A 79 -21.67 -6.77 -6.27
C MET A 79 -23.11 -6.46 -6.65
N ASP A 80 -23.37 -5.66 -7.68
CA ASP A 80 -24.74 -5.41 -8.13
C ASP A 80 -25.34 -6.63 -8.88
N ASP A 81 -24.50 -7.48 -9.50
CA ASP A 81 -24.94 -8.58 -10.38
C ASP A 81 -25.02 -9.96 -9.67
N ASP A 82 -24.41 -10.12 -8.50
CA ASP A 82 -24.25 -11.43 -7.80
C ASP A 82 -25.54 -12.01 -7.16
N GLY A 83 -26.71 -11.36 -7.31
CA GLY A 83 -28.01 -11.90 -6.84
C GLY A 83 -28.14 -12.18 -5.33
N SER A 84 -27.12 -11.87 -4.53
CA SER A 84 -27.08 -12.09 -3.09
C SER A 84 -28.00 -11.12 -2.32
N ASP A 85 -28.54 -11.57 -1.18
CA ASP A 85 -29.45 -10.77 -0.35
C ASP A 85 -28.78 -9.44 0.08
N PRO A 86 -29.53 -8.32 0.10
CA PRO A 86 -28.95 -6.99 0.32
C PRO A 86 -28.28 -6.86 1.71
N GLU A 87 -28.72 -7.60 2.72
CA GLU A 87 -28.06 -7.62 4.04
C GLU A 87 -26.68 -8.28 3.99
N THR A 88 -26.54 -9.40 3.27
CA THR A 88 -25.25 -10.10 3.11
C THR A 88 -24.28 -9.31 2.22
N LYS A 89 -24.80 -8.59 1.21
CA LYS A 89 -24.03 -7.63 0.42
C LYS A 89 -23.51 -6.47 1.29
N ARG A 90 -24.32 -5.96 2.22
CA ARG A 90 -23.95 -4.85 3.10
C ARG A 90 -22.92 -5.22 4.16
N ASP A 91 -23.08 -6.39 4.80
CA ASP A 91 -22.15 -6.85 5.83
C ASP A 91 -20.75 -7.17 5.28
N SER A 92 -20.67 -7.58 4.01
CA SER A 92 -19.39 -7.88 3.37
C SER A 92 -18.75 -6.67 2.68
N SER A 93 -19.51 -5.64 2.30
CA SER A 93 -18.99 -4.42 1.65
C SER A 93 -18.36 -3.44 2.64
N ILE A 94 -18.93 -3.30 3.84
CA ILE A 94 -18.44 -2.37 4.88
C ILE A 94 -16.97 -2.63 5.28
N PRO A 95 -16.57 -3.84 5.74
CA PRO A 95 -15.19 -4.10 6.15
C PRO A 95 -14.21 -4.02 4.96
N ARG A 96 -14.66 -4.37 3.75
CA ARG A 96 -13.86 -4.23 2.53
C ARG A 96 -13.60 -2.75 2.18
N GLY A 97 -14.65 -1.93 2.17
CA GLY A 97 -14.54 -0.49 1.91
C GLY A 97 -13.62 0.22 2.91
N ILE A 98 -13.69 -0.14 4.19
CA ILE A 98 -12.79 0.37 5.23
C ILE A 98 -11.33 -0.03 4.95
N SER A 99 -11.08 -1.29 4.61
CA SER A 99 -9.73 -1.80 4.32
C SER A 99 -9.11 -1.10 3.09
N PHE A 100 -9.90 -0.91 2.03
CA PHE A 100 -9.46 -0.19 0.82
C PHE A 100 -9.23 1.30 1.09
N GLY A 101 -10.15 1.97 1.79
CA GLY A 101 -10.02 3.38 2.14
C GLY A 101 -8.78 3.64 3.01
N PHE A 102 -8.52 2.76 3.98
CA PHE A 102 -7.30 2.83 4.79
C PHE A 102 -6.05 2.66 3.92
N THR A 103 -6.03 1.65 3.03
CA THR A 103 -4.92 1.38 2.12
C THR A 103 -4.63 2.56 1.18
N LEU A 104 -5.67 3.16 0.59
CA LEU A 104 -5.56 4.34 -0.27
C LEU A 104 -4.99 5.54 0.48
N ALA A 105 -5.49 5.82 1.68
CA ALA A 105 -4.99 6.91 2.51
C ALA A 105 -3.51 6.69 2.89
N THR A 106 -3.13 5.45 3.22
CA THR A 106 -1.76 5.12 3.58
C THR A 106 -0.80 5.18 2.39
N CYS A 107 -1.13 4.58 1.26
CA CYS A 107 -0.33 4.64 0.04
C CYS A 107 -0.22 6.08 -0.48
N GLY A 108 -1.31 6.84 -0.47
CA GLY A 108 -1.30 8.25 -0.86
C GLY A 108 -0.41 9.09 0.04
N PHE A 109 -0.50 8.91 1.36
CA PHE A 109 0.38 9.59 2.30
C PHE A 109 1.86 9.26 2.04
N LEU A 110 2.20 7.99 1.83
CA LEU A 110 3.57 7.56 1.49
C LEU A 110 4.07 8.20 0.19
N PHE A 111 3.23 8.23 -0.85
CA PHE A 111 3.58 8.82 -2.13
C PHE A 111 4.01 10.29 -2.00
N PHE A 112 3.27 11.08 -1.23
CA PHE A 112 3.63 12.48 -0.95
C PHE A 112 4.94 12.57 -0.16
N ARG A 113 5.10 11.76 0.90
CA ARG A 113 6.28 11.81 1.77
C ARG A 113 7.57 11.40 1.06
N ILE A 114 7.49 10.43 0.16
CA ILE A 114 8.61 10.04 -0.70
C ILE A 114 8.93 11.14 -1.70
N GLY A 115 7.91 11.80 -2.26
CA GLY A 115 8.10 12.98 -3.10
C GLY A 115 8.88 14.09 -2.41
N ASP A 116 8.46 14.47 -1.20
CA ASP A 116 9.16 15.45 -0.35
C ASP A 116 10.60 15.02 0.00
N TYR A 117 10.92 13.74 -0.09
CA TYR A 117 12.26 13.23 0.20
C TYR A 117 13.17 13.29 -1.01
N VAL A 118 12.67 12.91 -2.19
CA VAL A 118 13.40 13.05 -3.46
C VAL A 118 13.74 14.52 -3.72
N GLU A 119 12.77 15.42 -3.56
CA GLU A 119 13.01 16.85 -3.78
C GLU A 119 14.06 17.44 -2.82
N GLU A 120 14.14 16.94 -1.60
CA GLU A 120 15.16 17.35 -0.62
C GLU A 120 16.55 16.86 -1.02
N MET A 121 16.67 15.62 -1.50
CA MET A 121 17.93 15.04 -1.99
C MET A 121 18.43 15.77 -3.23
N GLU A 122 17.56 16.07 -4.19
CA GLU A 122 17.91 16.85 -5.39
C GLU A 122 18.47 18.23 -5.01
N ARG A 123 17.85 18.93 -4.04
CA ARG A 123 18.35 20.23 -3.56
C ARG A 123 19.71 20.15 -2.87
N THR A 124 19.96 19.08 -2.11
CA THR A 124 21.25 18.89 -1.42
C THR A 124 22.36 18.41 -2.35
N SER A 125 22.03 17.70 -3.45
CA SER A 125 23.01 17.32 -4.48
C SER A 125 23.48 18.50 -5.35
N ILE A 126 22.69 19.58 -5.44
CA ILE A 126 23.00 20.76 -6.28
C ILE A 126 23.78 21.83 -5.49
N ALA A 127 23.78 21.76 -4.15
CA ALA A 127 24.48 22.68 -3.25
C ALA A 127 25.93 22.25 -2.99
#